data_AF-A0A846EZX5-F1
#
_entry.id   AF-A0A846EZX5-F1
#
_cell.length_a   1.000
_cell.length_b   1.000
_cell.length_c   1.000
_cell.angle_alpha   90.00
_cell.angle_beta   90.00
_cell.angle_gamma   90.00
#
_symmetry.space_group_name_H-M   'P 1'
#
loop_
_entity.id
_entity.type
_entity.pdbx_description
1 polymer ?
#
loop_
_entity_poly.entity_id
_entity_poly.type
_entity_poly.pdbx_seq_one_letter_code
_entity_poly.pdbx_strand_id
1 'polypeptide(L)'
;MKKALGKVIVAFFVCLLSFAVVSPSHAMAAQYYCYLGQQPQCVEDLPESGDLLFVDIPPYGVNAIDVTVSNYSQEYYAIFNTDLGNPIELPPYKTSEVITYPVQPSSSATFSNASRVTNTPIRITVVAK
;
A
#
# COMPACT_ATOMS: atom_id res chain seq x y z
N MET A 1 46.59 -48.66 24.87
CA MET A 1 46.66 -47.58 25.89
C MET A 1 45.79 -46.42 25.43
N LYS A 2 44.90 -45.94 26.31
CA LYS A 2 43.96 -44.83 26.10
C LYS A 2 44.71 -43.51 25.85
N LYS A 3 44.18 -42.64 24.96
CA LYS A 3 44.31 -41.16 24.82
C LYS A 3 44.03 -40.84 23.34
N ALA A 4 43.16 -39.93 22.91
CA ALA A 4 42.59 -38.77 23.55
C ALA A 4 41.12 -38.58 23.10
N LEU A 5 40.25 -38.59 24.10
CA LEU A 5 38.88 -38.08 24.06
C LEU A 5 38.99 -36.58 24.38
N GLY A 6 38.49 -35.70 23.52
CA GLY A 6 38.34 -34.28 23.85
C GLY A 6 38.76 -33.36 22.71
N LYS A 7 37.85 -32.45 22.36
CA LYS A 7 37.98 -31.33 21.40
C LYS A 7 37.48 -31.57 19.97
N VAL A 8 36.30 -32.17 19.78
CA VAL A 8 35.54 -31.98 18.52
C VAL A 8 34.02 -31.90 18.77
N ILE A 9 33.58 -31.29 19.87
CA ILE A 9 32.15 -31.02 20.13
C ILE A 9 31.96 -29.56 20.55
N VAL A 10 32.75 -28.64 19.96
CA VAL A 10 32.54 -27.19 20.08
C VAL A 10 32.68 -26.53 18.70
N ALA A 11 32.31 -27.25 17.65
CA ALA A 11 32.24 -26.72 16.28
C ALA A 11 30.85 -26.93 15.64
N PHE A 12 29.94 -27.63 16.32
CA PHE A 12 28.61 -27.93 15.78
C PHE A 12 27.49 -27.04 16.33
N PHE A 13 27.78 -26.16 17.29
CA PHE A 13 26.76 -25.35 17.98
C PHE A 13 26.81 -23.85 17.67
N VAL A 14 27.66 -23.41 16.73
CA VAL A 14 27.82 -21.98 16.39
C VAL A 14 27.43 -21.65 14.94
N CYS A 15 27.14 -22.63 14.09
CA CYS A 15 26.68 -22.38 12.71
C CYS A 15 25.18 -22.57 12.45
N LEU A 16 24.40 -23.06 13.43
CA LEU A 16 22.92 -23.13 13.32
C LEU A 16 22.21 -21.88 13.88
N LEU A 17 22.99 -20.88 14.33
CA LEU A 17 22.50 -19.54 14.66
C LEU A 17 22.59 -18.56 13.49
N SER A 18 22.81 -19.07 12.27
CA SER A 18 22.39 -18.40 11.04
C SER A 18 20.88 -18.56 10.85
N PHE A 19 20.10 -18.23 11.88
CA PHE A 19 18.81 -17.59 11.66
C PHE A 19 19.16 -16.27 10.96
N ALA A 20 19.34 -16.35 9.63
CA ALA A 20 18.88 -15.29 8.79
C ALA A 20 17.40 -15.18 9.11
N VAL A 21 17.11 -14.32 10.09
CA VAL A 21 15.86 -13.59 10.15
C VAL A 21 15.81 -12.92 8.79
N VAL A 22 15.29 -13.64 7.81
CA VAL A 22 14.63 -13.04 6.67
C VAL A 22 13.47 -12.34 7.34
N SER A 23 13.75 -11.11 7.79
CA SER A 23 12.70 -10.16 8.07
C SER A 23 11.77 -10.31 6.88
N PRO A 24 10.50 -10.68 7.07
CA PRO A 24 9.56 -10.43 6.00
C PRO A 24 9.71 -8.94 5.74
N SER A 25 10.34 -8.60 4.60
CA SER A 25 10.16 -7.30 3.98
C SER A 25 8.67 -7.06 4.13
N HIS A 26 8.27 -6.05 4.91
CA HIS A 26 6.88 -5.74 5.15
C HIS A 26 6.23 -5.72 3.76
N ALA A 27 5.58 -6.83 3.39
CA ALA A 27 4.56 -6.82 2.39
C ALA A 27 3.56 -5.92 3.08
N MET A 28 3.61 -4.63 2.75
CA MET A 28 2.74 -3.61 3.30
C MET A 28 1.36 -4.10 2.89
N ALA A 29 0.73 -4.86 3.79
CA ALA A 29 -0.65 -5.26 3.62
C ALA A 29 -1.41 -3.95 3.50
N ALA A 30 -2.33 -3.86 2.54
CA ALA A 30 -3.17 -2.68 2.42
C ALA A 30 -3.75 -2.36 3.80
N GLN A 31 -3.52 -1.13 4.28
CA GLN A 31 -4.01 -0.72 5.59
C GLN A 31 -5.51 -0.45 5.53
N TYR A 32 -6.00 -0.05 4.35
CA TYR A 32 -7.38 0.33 4.10
C TYR A 32 -7.97 -0.54 2.99
N TYR A 33 -9.24 -0.94 3.15
CA TYR A 33 -9.96 -1.77 2.18
C TYR A 33 -11.31 -1.14 1.85
N CYS A 34 -11.62 -1.06 0.57
CA CYS A 34 -12.88 -0.59 0.05
C CYS A 34 -13.51 -1.68 -0.84
N TYR A 35 -14.74 -2.09 -0.51
CA TYR A 35 -15.46 -3.15 -1.22
C TYR A 35 -16.66 -2.54 -1.95
N LEU A 36 -16.51 -2.25 -3.24
CA LEU A 36 -17.54 -1.52 -3.99
C LEU A 36 -18.84 -2.31 -4.18
N GLY A 37 -18.79 -3.64 -4.04
CA GLY A 37 -19.99 -4.49 -4.01
C GLY A 37 -20.86 -4.34 -2.76
N GLN A 38 -20.31 -3.77 -1.67
CA GLN A 38 -21.04 -3.53 -0.41
C GLN A 38 -21.41 -2.06 -0.24
N GLN A 39 -20.53 -1.15 -0.66
CA GLN A 39 -20.72 0.29 -0.59
C GLN A 39 -20.37 0.91 -1.94
N PRO A 40 -21.31 1.59 -2.65
CA PRO A 40 -21.06 2.12 -3.99
C PRO A 40 -20.06 3.29 -4.01
N GLN A 41 -19.67 3.77 -2.84
CA GLN A 41 -18.67 4.80 -2.62
C GLN A 41 -17.85 4.45 -1.37
N CYS A 42 -16.55 4.74 -1.41
CA CYS A 42 -15.69 4.76 -0.23
C CYS A 42 -14.89 6.06 -0.15
N VAL A 43 -14.53 6.45 1.08
CA VAL A 43 -13.74 7.63 1.39
C VAL A 43 -12.73 7.23 2.45
N GLU A 44 -11.45 7.32 2.11
CA GLU A 44 -10.37 6.91 3.00
C GLU A 44 -9.29 7.99 3.08
N ASP A 45 -8.82 8.23 4.30
CA ASP A 45 -7.69 9.11 4.59
C ASP A 45 -6.42 8.27 4.73
N LEU A 46 -5.39 8.63 3.98
CA LEU A 46 -4.05 8.02 4.02
C LEU A 46 -3.10 9.05 4.64
N PRO A 47 -3.01 9.10 5.98
CA PRO A 47 -2.29 10.14 6.70
C PRO A 47 -0.78 10.11 6.47
N GLU A 48 -0.22 8.93 6.21
CA GLU A 48 1.22 8.71 6.12
C GLU A 48 1.67 8.27 4.72
N SER A 49 2.90 8.66 4.37
CA SER A 49 3.59 8.11 3.20
C SER A 49 3.81 6.61 3.36
N GLY A 50 3.47 5.86 2.32
CA GLY A 50 3.47 4.41 2.30
C GLY A 50 2.11 3.79 2.58
N ASP A 51 1.13 4.56 3.06
CA ASP A 51 -0.21 4.02 3.28
C ASP A 51 -0.84 3.57 1.96
N LEU A 52 -1.58 2.46 2.05
CA LEU A 52 -2.17 1.74 0.92
C LEU A 52 -3.67 1.54 1.12
N LEU A 53 -4.44 1.90 0.11
CA LEU A 53 -5.86 1.58 -0.05
C LEU A 53 -6.01 0.51 -1.14
N PHE A 54 -6.66 -0.59 -0.79
CA PHE A 54 -7.09 -1.61 -1.73
C PHE A 54 -8.58 -1.44 -2.04
N VAL A 55 -8.94 -1.49 -3.32
CA VAL A 55 -10.33 -1.38 -3.77
C VAL A 55 -10.71 -2.64 -4.53
N ASP A 56 -11.70 -3.36 -4.03
CA ASP A 56 -12.30 -4.54 -4.65
C ASP A 56 -13.44 -4.13 -5.60
N ILE A 57 -13.34 -4.58 -6.85
CA ILE A 57 -14.32 -4.31 -7.90
C ILE A 57 -15.28 -5.51 -8.02
N PRO A 58 -16.60 -5.32 -7.85
CA PRO A 58 -17.54 -6.42 -7.81
C PRO A 58 -17.61 -7.17 -9.16
N PRO A 59 -18.19 -8.39 -9.16
CA PRO A 59 -18.25 -9.20 -10.38
C PRO A 59 -19.09 -8.63 -11.52
N TYR A 60 -20.00 -7.71 -11.23
CA TYR A 60 -20.91 -7.11 -12.20
C TYR A 60 -21.23 -5.65 -11.84
N GLY A 61 -21.67 -4.89 -12.84
CA GLY A 61 -22.27 -3.56 -12.63
C GLY A 61 -21.27 -2.43 -12.38
N VAL A 62 -19.96 -2.69 -12.43
CA VAL A 62 -18.92 -1.66 -12.35
C VAL A 62 -17.93 -1.86 -13.50
N ASN A 63 -17.81 -0.86 -14.36
CA ASN A 63 -16.87 -0.86 -15.49
C ASN A 63 -15.88 0.30 -15.44
N ALA A 64 -16.15 1.28 -14.58
CA ALA A 64 -15.25 2.38 -14.29
C ALA A 64 -15.38 2.79 -12.82
N ILE A 65 -14.38 3.51 -12.34
CA ILE A 65 -14.42 4.18 -11.05
C ILE A 65 -14.01 5.63 -11.22
N ASP A 66 -14.74 6.54 -10.58
CA ASP A 66 -14.25 7.90 -10.39
C ASP A 66 -13.44 7.94 -9.10
N VAL A 67 -12.21 8.44 -9.20
CA VAL A 67 -11.31 8.62 -8.08
C VAL A 67 -11.06 10.10 -7.90
N THR A 68 -11.51 10.64 -6.77
CA THR A 68 -11.12 11.97 -6.32
C THR A 68 -10.01 11.84 -5.31
N VAL A 69 -8.84 12.39 -5.62
CA VAL A 69 -7.71 12.47 -4.70
C VAL A 69 -7.52 13.91 -4.24
N SER A 70 -7.26 14.11 -2.95
CA SER A 70 -7.08 15.44 -2.35
C SER A 70 -5.85 15.49 -1.46
N ASN A 71 -5.03 16.53 -1.60
CA ASN A 71 -3.87 16.79 -0.74
C ASN A 71 -4.27 17.73 0.41
N TYR A 72 -4.28 17.23 1.65
CA TYR A 72 -4.58 18.05 2.83
C TYR A 72 -3.35 18.71 3.47
N SER A 73 -2.16 18.44 2.94
CA SER A 73 -0.95 19.17 3.32
C SER A 73 -1.02 20.63 2.86
N GLN A 74 -0.61 21.53 3.75
CA GLN A 74 -0.52 22.97 3.45
C GLN A 74 0.87 23.38 2.96
N GLU A 75 1.84 22.46 3.02
CA GLU A 75 3.25 22.79 2.83
C GLU A 75 3.92 21.92 1.76
N TYR A 76 3.46 20.68 1.60
CA TYR A 76 4.14 19.69 0.77
C TYR A 76 3.27 19.24 -0.40
N TYR A 77 3.93 18.97 -1.53
CA TYR A 77 3.33 18.23 -2.62
C TYR A 77 3.01 16.81 -2.17
N ALA A 78 1.81 16.35 -2.49
CA ALA A 78 1.44 14.96 -2.34
C ALA A 78 1.69 14.21 -3.64
N ILE A 79 2.15 12.97 -3.52
CA ILE A 79 2.28 12.05 -4.66
C ILE A 79 1.29 10.92 -4.42
N PHE A 80 0.36 10.78 -5.36
CA PHE A 80 -0.60 9.69 -5.39
C PHE A 80 -0.18 8.70 -6.48
N ASN A 81 -0.06 7.42 -6.12
CA ASN A 81 0.17 6.36 -7.10
C ASN A 81 -1.03 5.43 -7.16
N THR A 82 -1.18 4.81 -8.33
CA THR A 82 -2.13 3.73 -8.58
C THR A 82 -1.53 2.72 -9.56
N ASP A 83 -2.02 1.48 -9.52
CA ASP A 83 -1.76 0.47 -10.54
C ASP A 83 -2.57 0.67 -11.84
N LEU A 84 -3.52 1.61 -11.85
CA LEU A 84 -4.39 1.88 -12.99
C LEU A 84 -3.87 2.97 -13.95
N GLY A 85 -2.80 3.68 -13.61
CA GLY A 85 -2.36 4.85 -14.37
C GLY A 85 -1.06 5.48 -13.89
N ASN A 86 -0.79 6.69 -14.37
CA ASN A 86 0.41 7.43 -13.99
C ASN A 86 0.26 8.03 -12.58
N PRO A 87 1.38 8.24 -11.87
CA PRO A 87 1.41 9.03 -10.66
C PRO A 87 0.82 10.43 -10.87
N ILE A 88 0.15 10.93 -9.84
CA ILE A 88 -0.44 12.28 -9.81
C ILE A 88 0.27 13.07 -8.72
N GLU A 89 0.76 14.26 -9.08
CA GLU A 89 1.36 15.20 -8.15
C GLU A 89 0.36 16.32 -7.84
N LEU A 90 -0.03 16.43 -6.57
CA LEU A 90 -0.95 17.45 -6.10
C LEU A 90 -0.19 18.53 -5.33
N PRO A 91 -0.29 19.81 -5.73
CA PRO A 91 0.31 20.90 -4.96
C PRO A 91 -0.34 21.03 -3.57
N PRO A 92 0.33 21.72 -2.63
CA PRO A 92 -0.24 22.01 -1.32
C PRO A 92 -1.54 22.84 -1.42
N TYR A 93 -2.21 23.01 -0.27
CA TYR A 93 -3.42 23.83 -0.06
C TYR A 93 -4.78 23.21 -0.46
N LYS A 94 -5.07 21.98 -0.01
CA LYS A 94 -6.38 21.34 -0.25
C LYS A 94 -6.74 21.25 -1.74
N THR A 95 -5.73 21.01 -2.57
CA THR A 95 -5.91 20.77 -4.00
C THR A 95 -6.48 19.37 -4.21
N SER A 96 -7.39 19.23 -5.17
CA SER A 96 -7.96 17.95 -5.55
C SER A 96 -7.97 17.75 -7.06
N GLU A 97 -7.95 16.49 -7.47
CA GLU A 97 -8.07 16.06 -8.85
C GLU A 97 -9.05 14.89 -8.94
N VAL A 98 -9.80 14.83 -10.03
CA VAL A 98 -10.77 13.76 -10.32
C VAL A 98 -10.33 13.05 -11.59
N ILE A 99 -10.14 11.74 -11.50
CA ILE A 99 -9.77 10.89 -12.63
C ILE A 99 -10.74 9.73 -12.69
N THR A 100 -11.21 9.41 -13.90
CA THR A 100 -11.99 8.21 -14.15
C THR A 100 -11.06 7.12 -14.67
N TYR A 101 -11.03 5.97 -13.98
CA TYR A 101 -10.27 4.79 -14.43
C TYR A 101 -11.23 3.72 -14.95
N PRO A 102 -11.01 3.17 -16.16
CA PRO A 102 -11.70 1.95 -16.57
C PRO A 102 -11.21 0.77 -15.71
N VAL A 103 -12.11 -0.11 -15.29
CA VAL A 103 -11.79 -1.28 -14.46
C VAL A 103 -12.45 -2.54 -15.01
N GLN A 104 -11.88 -3.70 -14.68
CA GLN A 104 -12.47 -4.99 -15.02
C GLN A 104 -13.35 -5.49 -13.86
N PRO A 105 -14.51 -6.10 -14.12
CA PRO A 105 -15.28 -6.76 -13.07
C PRO A 105 -14.49 -7.91 -12.43
N SER A 106 -14.74 -8.20 -11.15
CA SER A 106 -13.98 -9.19 -10.36
C SER A 106 -12.47 -8.92 -10.29
N SER A 107 -12.07 -7.65 -10.25
CA SER A 107 -10.67 -7.24 -10.15
C SER A 107 -10.44 -6.37 -8.92
N SER A 108 -9.23 -5.84 -8.80
CA SER A 108 -8.89 -4.90 -7.74
C SER A 108 -8.02 -3.78 -8.26
N ALA A 109 -8.06 -2.64 -7.56
CA ALA A 109 -7.16 -1.53 -7.77
C ALA A 109 -6.46 -1.18 -6.46
N THR A 110 -5.21 -0.73 -6.57
CA THR A 110 -4.43 -0.25 -5.43
C THR A 110 -4.15 1.23 -5.59
N PHE A 111 -4.28 1.96 -4.49
CA PHE A 111 -3.95 3.36 -4.40
C PHE A 111 -3.02 3.59 -3.21
N SER A 112 -2.08 4.52 -3.34
CA SER A 112 -1.13 4.80 -2.27
C SER A 112 -0.82 6.27 -2.11
N ASN A 113 -0.56 6.66 -0.87
CA ASN A 113 0.16 7.88 -0.58
C ASN A 113 1.66 7.63 -0.77
N ALA A 114 2.21 8.05 -1.90
CA ALA A 114 3.63 7.89 -2.24
C ALA A 114 4.44 9.17 -1.99
N SER A 115 3.90 10.10 -1.19
CA SER A 115 4.52 11.39 -0.91
C SER A 115 5.91 11.21 -0.28
N ARG A 116 6.88 12.04 -0.64
CA ARG A 116 8.25 11.91 -0.10
C ARG A 116 8.35 12.27 1.39
N VAL A 117 7.43 13.10 1.87
CA VAL A 117 7.36 13.54 3.25
C VAL A 117 6.28 12.74 3.96
N THR A 118 6.65 12.09 5.07
CA THR A 118 5.80 11.13 5.78
C THR A 118 4.44 11.71 6.18
N ASN A 119 4.38 12.95 6.65
CA ASN A 119 3.15 13.57 7.15
C ASN A 119 2.46 14.43 6.08
N THR A 120 2.26 13.87 4.88
CA THR A 120 1.58 14.54 3.77
C THR A 120 0.23 13.86 3.53
N PRO A 121 -0.80 14.17 4.33
CA PRO A 121 -2.05 13.42 4.30
C PRO A 121 -2.78 13.63 2.98
N ILE A 122 -3.26 12.53 2.39
CA ILE A 122 -4.18 12.56 1.25
C ILE A 122 -5.50 11.90 1.63
N ARG A 123 -6.57 12.29 0.92
CA ARG A 123 -7.84 11.57 0.92
C ARG A 123 -8.11 11.02 -0.46
N ILE A 124 -8.65 9.81 -0.49
CA ILE A 124 -9.14 9.18 -1.69
C ILE A 124 -10.64 8.93 -1.51
N THR A 125 -11.43 9.44 -2.44
CA THR A 125 -12.83 9.04 -2.62
C THR A 125 -12.93 8.23 -3.89
N VAL A 126 -13.50 7.03 -3.81
CA VAL A 126 -13.75 6.16 -4.97
C VAL A 126 -15.25 5.94 -5.11
N VAL A 127 -15.78 6.13 -6.31
CA VAL A 127 -17.20 5.95 -6.63
C VAL A 127 -17.32 5.00 -7.82
N ALA A 128 -18.14 3.96 -7.67
CA ALA A 128 -18.43 3.00 -8.73
C ALA A 128 -19.27 3.63 -9.85
N LYS A 129 -18.97 3.27 -11.10
CA LYS A 129 -19.74 3.63 -12.31
C LYS A 129 -20.11 2.43 -13.16
#